data_AF-A0A7K0RCQ3-F1
#
_entry.id   AF-A0A7K0RCQ3-F1
#
_cell.length_a   1.000
_cell.length_b   1.000
_cell.length_c   1.000
_cell.angle_alpha   90.00
_cell.angle_beta   90.00
_cell.angle_gamma   90.00
#
_symmetry.space_group_name_H-M   'P 1'
#
loop_
_entity.id
_entity.type
_entity.pdbx_description
1 polymer ?
#
loop_
_entity_poly.entity_id
_entity_poly.type
_entity_poly.pdbx_seq_one_letter_code
_entity_poly.pdbx_strand_id
1 'polypeptide(L)'
;MTDNPMVELAAAAGVATIPFDYDNEVGGSAAAETFIEGIFDEALDADNPEGRPLSELLPPTLSPDQQWVISVEVGGEFGADPAQIAMAAPDEGEDMQGGDVLLNPGYSQITDHIAQGLDIRLNWTVTNIAYDDAGVTLTSASGQSLRADHAIVTLPVGVLHAGSVSFSPPLPEEKTQALGALHSGLLDKLWLAFDEVFWDPNVDVINWIDPVNPGQWPFWVNGYKIYGEPILLGFNSGDIARQFATMSDEQVVASAMAAVKGMTA
;
A
#
# COMPACT_ATOMS: atom_id res chain seq x y z
N MET A 1 -3.78 -17.57 17.23
CA MET A 1 -3.90 -16.09 17.22
C MET A 1 -2.96 -15.43 18.25
N THR A 2 -1.79 -15.98 18.57
CA THR A 2 -0.86 -15.42 19.59
C THR A 2 0.40 -14.78 19.01
N ASP A 3 0.57 -14.76 17.69
CA ASP A 3 1.84 -14.31 17.07
C ASP A 3 1.70 -13.01 16.26
N ASN A 4 0.50 -12.43 16.14
CA ASN A 4 0.30 -11.11 15.50
C ASN A 4 0.23 -10.00 16.57
N PRO A 5 1.28 -9.17 16.73
CA PRO A 5 1.30 -8.10 17.75
C PRO A 5 0.24 -7.02 17.52
N MET A 6 -0.25 -6.85 16.29
CA MET A 6 -1.31 -5.88 15.99
C MET A 6 -2.65 -6.27 16.58
N VAL A 7 -2.93 -7.56 16.75
CA VAL A 7 -4.17 -8.03 17.40
C VAL A 7 -4.17 -7.64 18.87
N GLU A 8 -3.04 -7.82 19.56
CA GLU A 8 -2.90 -7.42 20.96
C GLU A 8 -2.99 -5.91 21.12
N LEU A 9 -2.33 -5.15 20.25
CA LEU A 9 -2.40 -3.68 20.25
C LEU A 9 -3.80 -3.16 19.97
N ALA A 10 -4.50 -3.72 18.98
CA ALA A 10 -5.89 -3.36 18.67
C ALA A 10 -6.81 -3.64 19.87
N ALA A 11 -6.67 -4.80 20.50
CA ALA A 11 -7.42 -5.16 21.70
C ALA A 11 -7.11 -4.22 22.88
N ALA A 12 -5.83 -3.92 23.13
CA ALA A 12 -5.40 -3.00 24.19
C ALA A 12 -5.89 -1.57 23.97
N ALA A 13 -5.92 -1.12 22.71
CA ALA A 13 -6.47 0.17 22.32
C ALA A 13 -8.02 0.19 22.30
N GLY A 14 -8.68 -0.96 22.45
CA GLY A 14 -10.14 -1.08 22.40
C GLY A 14 -10.71 -0.80 21.01
N VAL A 15 -9.97 -1.11 19.95
CA VAL A 15 -10.38 -0.91 18.56
C VAL A 15 -11.38 -1.99 18.17
N ALA A 16 -12.49 -1.60 17.54
CA ALA A 16 -13.43 -2.56 16.99
C ALA A 16 -12.91 -3.14 15.68
N THR A 17 -12.99 -4.46 15.53
CA THR A 17 -12.64 -5.18 14.31
C THR A 17 -13.91 -5.62 13.59
N ILE A 18 -13.94 -5.46 12.28
CA ILE A 18 -15.04 -5.86 11.40
C ILE A 18 -14.47 -6.86 10.40
N PRO A 19 -14.96 -8.12 10.36
CA PRO A 19 -14.52 -9.09 9.36
C PRO A 19 -14.67 -8.54 7.95
N PHE A 20 -13.66 -8.77 7.12
CA PHE A 20 -13.64 -8.41 5.71
C PHE A 20 -13.29 -9.67 4.91
N ASP A 21 -13.93 -9.85 3.76
CA ASP A 21 -13.81 -11.05 2.94
C ASP A 21 -13.56 -10.63 1.50
N TYR A 22 -12.31 -10.75 1.04
CA TYR A 22 -11.96 -10.40 -0.34
C TYR A 22 -12.63 -11.35 -1.36
N ASP A 23 -12.99 -12.58 -0.95
CA ASP A 23 -13.68 -13.54 -1.82
C ASP A 23 -15.19 -13.23 -1.96
N ASN A 24 -15.76 -12.38 -1.09
CA ASN A 24 -17.15 -11.94 -1.19
C ASN A 24 -17.26 -10.75 -2.13
N GLU A 25 -17.08 -11.03 -3.42
CA GLU A 25 -16.94 -10.03 -4.46
C GLU A 25 -17.89 -10.23 -5.64
N VAL A 26 -17.98 -9.19 -6.48
CA VAL A 26 -18.67 -9.22 -7.78
C VAL A 26 -17.82 -8.57 -8.86
N GLY A 27 -17.95 -9.06 -10.10
CA GLY A 27 -17.13 -8.63 -11.22
C GLY A 27 -15.91 -9.53 -11.40
N GLY A 28 -14.82 -8.99 -11.96
CA GLY A 28 -13.56 -9.72 -12.10
C GLY A 28 -13.55 -10.78 -13.20
N SER A 29 -12.52 -11.63 -13.18
CA SER A 29 -12.31 -12.68 -14.18
C SER A 29 -11.50 -13.84 -13.58
N ALA A 30 -12.19 -14.91 -13.19
CA ALA A 30 -11.56 -16.13 -12.65
C ALA A 30 -10.48 -16.72 -13.59
N ALA A 31 -10.63 -16.55 -14.91
CA ALA A 31 -9.61 -16.99 -15.86
C ALA A 31 -8.32 -16.15 -15.79
N ALA A 32 -8.45 -14.87 -15.43
CA ALA A 32 -7.31 -13.97 -15.22
C ALA A 32 -6.65 -14.23 -13.85
N GLU A 33 -7.42 -14.53 -12.81
CA GLU A 33 -6.91 -14.97 -11.50
C GLU A 33 -6.04 -16.23 -11.64
N THR A 34 -6.56 -17.29 -12.30
CA THR A 34 -5.75 -18.49 -12.58
C THR A 34 -4.50 -18.18 -13.43
N PHE A 35 -4.57 -17.17 -14.30
CA PHE A 35 -3.41 -16.77 -15.10
C PHE A 35 -2.31 -16.15 -14.23
N ILE A 36 -2.64 -15.22 -13.32
CA ILE A 36 -1.63 -14.56 -12.50
C ILE A 36 -1.07 -15.49 -11.41
N GLU A 37 -1.89 -16.38 -10.85
CA GLU A 37 -1.44 -17.46 -9.97
C GLU A 37 -0.36 -18.32 -10.66
N GLY A 38 -0.60 -18.72 -11.91
CA GLY A 38 0.38 -19.48 -12.68
C GLY A 38 1.68 -18.72 -12.97
N ILE A 39 1.62 -17.38 -13.10
CA ILE A 39 2.81 -16.54 -13.22
C ILE A 39 3.58 -16.49 -11.90
N PHE A 40 2.89 -16.38 -10.76
CA PHE A 40 3.54 -16.41 -9.45
C PHE A 40 4.19 -17.77 -9.18
N ASP A 41 3.51 -18.89 -9.46
CA ASP A 41 4.09 -20.22 -9.35
C ASP A 41 5.38 -20.37 -10.19
N GLU A 42 5.37 -19.90 -11.46
CA GLU A 42 6.55 -19.92 -12.31
C GLU A 42 7.68 -19.00 -11.78
N ALA A 43 7.33 -17.89 -11.14
CA ALA A 43 8.27 -16.95 -10.55
C ALA A 43 9.06 -17.56 -9.37
N LEU A 44 8.38 -18.37 -8.56
CA LEU A 44 8.98 -19.09 -7.42
C LEU A 44 10.01 -20.15 -7.87
N ASP A 45 9.75 -20.78 -9.01
CA ASP A 45 10.62 -21.80 -9.59
C ASP A 45 11.74 -21.22 -10.49
N ALA A 46 11.78 -19.91 -10.70
CA ALA A 46 12.71 -19.27 -11.61
C ALA A 46 14.16 -19.25 -11.09
N ASP A 47 15.13 -19.36 -12.00
CA ASP A 47 16.53 -19.14 -11.67
C ASP A 47 16.78 -17.66 -11.29
N ASN A 48 17.35 -17.45 -10.10
CA ASN A 48 17.70 -16.14 -9.53
C ASN A 48 16.50 -15.16 -9.46
N PRO A 49 15.43 -15.52 -8.72
CA PRO A 49 14.16 -14.80 -8.73
C PRO A 49 14.27 -13.43 -8.03
N GLU A 50 15.23 -13.22 -7.13
CA GLU A 50 15.41 -11.92 -6.45
C GLU A 50 16.02 -10.85 -7.38
N GLY A 51 16.70 -11.28 -8.46
CA GLY A 51 17.41 -10.37 -9.36
C GLY A 51 16.73 -10.14 -10.70
N ARG A 52 15.54 -10.69 -10.93
CA ARG A 52 14.82 -10.62 -12.21
C ARG A 52 13.43 -10.05 -12.00
N PRO A 53 12.95 -9.15 -12.87
CA PRO A 53 11.63 -8.55 -12.72
C PRO A 53 10.52 -9.54 -13.11
N LEU A 54 9.40 -9.49 -12.40
CA LEU A 54 8.23 -10.34 -12.68
C LEU A 54 7.74 -10.18 -14.13
N SER A 55 7.89 -8.99 -14.71
CA SER A 55 7.50 -8.70 -16.10
C SER A 55 8.12 -9.61 -17.16
N GLU A 56 9.24 -10.29 -16.87
CA GLU A 56 9.87 -11.24 -17.81
C GLU A 56 9.02 -12.49 -18.05
N LEU A 57 8.12 -12.86 -17.13
CA LEU A 57 7.21 -14.00 -17.29
C LEU A 57 5.92 -13.63 -18.03
N LEU A 58 5.64 -12.33 -18.17
CA LEU A 58 4.41 -11.88 -18.79
C LEU A 58 4.46 -12.03 -20.32
N PRO A 59 3.33 -12.42 -20.95
CA PRO A 59 3.24 -12.44 -22.40
C PRO A 59 3.40 -11.02 -22.98
N PRO A 60 3.89 -10.89 -24.22
CA PRO A 60 4.12 -9.58 -24.85
C PRO A 60 2.83 -8.79 -25.13
N THR A 61 1.66 -9.42 -25.02
CA THR A 61 0.36 -8.78 -25.18
C THR A 61 -0.60 -9.40 -24.18
N LEU A 62 -1.19 -8.55 -23.35
CA LEU A 62 -2.13 -8.94 -22.30
C LEU A 62 -3.56 -8.63 -22.75
N SER A 63 -4.49 -9.52 -22.46
CA SER A 63 -5.92 -9.23 -22.58
C SER A 63 -6.35 -8.14 -21.57
N PRO A 64 -7.52 -7.50 -21.75
CA PRO A 64 -8.06 -6.58 -20.75
C PRO A 64 -8.14 -7.20 -19.34
N ASP A 65 -8.66 -8.41 -19.21
CA ASP A 65 -8.76 -9.12 -17.93
C ASP A 65 -7.38 -9.38 -17.31
N GLN A 66 -6.37 -9.71 -18.12
CA GLN A 66 -5.00 -9.90 -17.63
C GLN A 66 -4.35 -8.59 -17.17
N GLN A 67 -4.65 -7.46 -17.84
CA GLN A 67 -4.18 -6.14 -17.40
C GLN A 67 -4.86 -5.72 -16.08
N TRP A 68 -6.15 -6.00 -15.96
CA TRP A 68 -6.92 -5.78 -14.73
C TRP A 68 -6.35 -6.58 -13.56
N VAL A 69 -6.21 -7.90 -13.71
CA VAL A 69 -5.76 -8.77 -12.60
C VAL A 69 -4.33 -8.44 -12.16
N ILE A 70 -3.44 -8.07 -13.08
CA ILE A 70 -2.09 -7.58 -12.74
C ILE A 70 -2.18 -6.30 -11.90
N SER A 71 -3.13 -5.40 -12.21
CA SER A 71 -3.29 -4.17 -11.44
C SER A 71 -3.86 -4.41 -10.04
N VAL A 72 -4.67 -5.46 -9.87
CA VAL A 72 -5.16 -5.92 -8.55
C VAL A 72 -4.05 -6.62 -7.78
N GLU A 73 -3.52 -7.73 -8.30
CA GLU A 73 -2.65 -8.64 -7.55
C GLU A 73 -1.19 -8.16 -7.45
N VAL A 74 -0.71 -7.39 -8.42
CA VAL A 74 0.65 -6.82 -8.36
C VAL A 74 0.59 -5.37 -7.90
N GLY A 75 -0.24 -4.57 -8.57
CA GLY A 75 -0.39 -3.16 -8.23
C GLY A 75 -0.99 -2.94 -6.84
N GLY A 76 -2.08 -3.64 -6.51
CA GLY A 76 -2.77 -3.51 -5.23
C GLY A 76 -1.91 -3.95 -4.05
N GLU A 77 -1.16 -5.04 -4.21
CA GLU A 77 -0.33 -5.61 -3.15
C GLU A 77 0.99 -4.85 -2.95
N PHE A 78 1.73 -4.60 -4.04
CA PHE A 78 3.09 -4.05 -3.95
C PHE A 78 3.15 -2.53 -4.23
N GLY A 79 2.06 -1.92 -4.68
CA GLY A 79 2.05 -0.52 -5.12
C GLY A 79 2.96 -0.28 -6.34
N ALA A 80 3.23 -1.29 -7.14
CA ALA A 80 4.26 -1.27 -8.17
C ALA A 80 3.81 -2.02 -9.43
N ASP A 81 4.48 -1.76 -10.55
CA ASP A 81 4.24 -2.48 -11.80
C ASP A 81 5.13 -3.75 -11.88
N PRO A 82 4.77 -4.79 -12.66
CA PRO A 82 5.55 -6.03 -12.74
C PRO A 82 7.02 -5.88 -13.13
N ALA A 83 7.38 -4.77 -13.79
CA ALA A 83 8.77 -4.47 -14.15
C ALA A 83 9.61 -3.92 -12.97
N GLN A 84 8.95 -3.56 -11.86
CA GLN A 84 9.54 -2.90 -10.69
C GLN A 84 9.65 -3.84 -9.48
N ILE A 85 9.03 -5.01 -9.53
CA ILE A 85 9.10 -6.04 -8.48
C ILE A 85 9.89 -7.25 -8.96
N ALA A 86 10.60 -7.89 -8.03
CA ALA A 86 11.33 -9.12 -8.30
C ALA A 86 10.35 -10.30 -8.48
N MET A 87 10.77 -11.34 -9.21
CA MET A 87 10.02 -12.61 -9.30
C MET A 87 9.82 -13.26 -7.92
N ALA A 88 10.75 -13.02 -6.99
CA ALA A 88 10.63 -13.51 -5.61
C ALA A 88 9.63 -12.73 -4.75
N ALA A 89 9.16 -11.55 -5.17
CA ALA A 89 8.32 -10.69 -4.34
C ALA A 89 7.03 -11.36 -3.81
N PRO A 90 6.32 -12.23 -4.57
CA PRO A 90 5.16 -12.97 -4.06
C PRO A 90 5.46 -13.95 -2.92
N ASP A 91 6.72 -14.37 -2.74
CA ASP A 91 7.16 -15.24 -1.63
C ASP A 91 7.64 -14.45 -0.40
N GLU A 92 7.79 -13.12 -0.53
CA GLU A 92 8.37 -12.31 0.52
C GLU A 92 7.36 -12.06 1.65
N GLY A 93 7.46 -12.85 2.73
CA GLY A 93 6.67 -12.64 3.93
C GLY A 93 6.32 -13.94 4.64
N GLU A 94 5.63 -13.83 5.77
CA GLU A 94 4.94 -14.97 6.38
C GLU A 94 3.48 -14.58 6.60
N ASP A 95 2.56 -15.39 6.09
CA ASP A 95 1.14 -15.20 6.35
C ASP A 95 0.85 -15.38 7.84
N MET A 96 0.24 -14.35 8.43
CA MET A 96 -0.23 -14.45 9.79
C MET A 96 -1.55 -15.22 9.84
N GLN A 97 -1.64 -16.18 10.76
CA GLN A 97 -2.88 -16.93 10.96
C GLN A 97 -4.04 -16.00 11.36
N GLY A 98 -5.18 -16.13 10.68
CA GLY A 98 -6.38 -15.35 10.96
C GLY A 98 -7.21 -15.19 9.69
N GLY A 99 -8.11 -14.22 9.71
CA GLY A 99 -8.74 -13.68 8.50
C GLY A 99 -8.67 -12.16 8.54
N ASP A 100 -9.10 -11.52 7.46
CA ASP A 100 -9.01 -10.07 7.33
C ASP A 100 -10.04 -9.34 8.18
N VAL A 101 -9.59 -8.23 8.78
CA VAL A 101 -10.46 -7.34 9.52
C VAL A 101 -10.15 -5.89 9.20
N LEU A 102 -11.20 -5.09 9.12
CA LEU A 102 -11.11 -3.64 9.10
C LEU A 102 -11.25 -3.08 10.50
N LEU A 103 -10.52 -2.00 10.75
CA LEU A 103 -10.52 -1.31 12.04
C LEU A 103 -11.50 -0.13 11.99
N ASN A 104 -12.45 -0.10 12.92
CA ASN A 104 -13.38 1.02 13.09
C ASN A 104 -13.13 1.66 14.47
N PRO A 105 -12.76 2.95 14.54
CA PRO A 105 -12.82 4.00 13.52
C PRO A 105 -11.57 4.14 12.63
N GLY A 106 -10.60 3.23 12.77
CA GLY A 106 -9.38 3.20 11.96
C GLY A 106 -8.13 2.97 12.78
N TYR A 107 -6.98 2.89 12.09
CA TYR A 107 -5.67 2.66 12.72
C TYR A 107 -5.22 3.77 13.68
N SER A 108 -5.78 4.99 13.56
CA SER A 108 -5.41 6.12 14.42
C SER A 108 -5.63 5.82 15.90
N GLN A 109 -6.66 5.03 16.25
CA GLN A 109 -6.90 4.65 17.63
C GLN A 109 -5.75 3.82 18.23
N ILE A 110 -5.10 2.98 17.42
CA ILE A 110 -3.90 2.23 17.84
C ILE A 110 -2.73 3.19 18.00
N THR A 111 -2.48 4.07 17.03
CA THR A 111 -1.37 5.02 17.10
C THR A 111 -1.51 5.99 18.27
N ASP A 112 -2.73 6.44 18.56
CA ASP A 112 -3.03 7.32 19.68
C ASP A 112 -2.85 6.59 21.01
N HIS A 113 -3.20 5.30 21.08
CA HIS A 113 -2.99 4.48 22.26
C HIS A 113 -1.50 4.32 22.59
N ILE A 114 -0.68 3.93 21.61
CA ILE A 114 0.77 3.75 21.82
C ILE A 114 1.51 5.07 22.09
N ALA A 115 0.95 6.20 21.63
CA ALA A 115 1.51 7.53 21.85
C ALA A 115 1.36 8.03 23.31
N GLN A 116 0.51 7.40 24.12
CA GLN A 116 0.19 7.88 25.45
C GLN A 116 1.43 7.91 26.36
N GLY A 117 1.70 9.08 26.93
CA GLY A 117 2.82 9.29 27.87
C GLY A 117 4.19 9.45 27.20
N LEU A 118 4.28 9.48 25.87
CA LEU A 118 5.52 9.71 25.14
C LEU A 118 5.81 11.22 24.92
N ASP A 119 7.10 11.60 24.90
CA ASP A 119 7.54 12.94 24.45
C ASP A 119 7.58 12.97 22.91
N ILE A 120 6.48 13.34 22.28
CA ILE A 120 6.35 13.42 20.82
C ILE A 120 6.46 14.87 20.36
N ARG A 121 7.43 15.14 19.49
CA ARG A 121 7.68 16.49 18.94
C ARG A 121 7.22 16.57 17.49
N LEU A 122 6.00 17.04 17.30
CA LEU A 122 5.48 17.37 15.97
C LEU A 122 6.13 18.65 15.43
N ASN A 123 6.08 18.84 14.11
CA ASN A 123 6.69 19.99 13.42
C ASN A 123 8.20 20.15 13.70
N TRP A 124 8.90 19.06 14.02
CA TRP A 124 10.34 19.02 14.27
C TRP A 124 11.05 18.18 13.20
N THR A 125 11.09 18.70 11.97
CA THR A 125 11.68 17.99 10.83
C THR A 125 13.19 17.88 10.99
N VAL A 126 13.71 16.67 11.19
CA VAL A 126 15.15 16.38 11.20
C VAL A 126 15.74 16.56 9.80
N THR A 127 16.89 17.21 9.71
CA THR A 127 17.64 17.41 8.44
C THR A 127 19.07 16.89 8.52
N ASN A 128 19.60 16.65 9.72
CA ASN A 128 20.92 16.05 9.93
C ASN A 128 20.92 15.14 11.18
N ILE A 129 21.53 13.97 11.03
CA ILE A 129 21.81 12.99 12.07
C ILE A 129 23.33 12.81 12.14
N ALA A 130 23.97 13.45 13.10
CA ALA A 130 25.39 13.26 13.39
C ALA A 130 25.57 12.23 14.50
N TYR A 131 26.48 11.28 14.34
CA TYR A 131 26.72 10.23 15.32
C TYR A 131 28.20 9.86 15.43
N ASP A 132 28.63 9.55 16.66
CA ASP A 132 29.98 9.14 17.00
C ASP A 132 29.97 8.21 18.24
N ASP A 133 31.14 7.86 18.76
CA ASP A 133 31.29 7.02 19.95
C ASP A 133 30.69 7.66 21.23
N ALA A 134 30.35 8.96 21.19
CA ALA A 134 29.77 9.70 22.31
C ALA A 134 28.26 9.97 22.15
N GLY A 135 27.62 9.43 21.12
CA GLY A 135 26.16 9.43 20.94
C GLY A 135 25.69 10.06 19.62
N VAL A 136 24.47 10.57 19.62
CA VAL A 136 23.79 11.13 18.44
C VAL A 136 23.38 12.57 18.68
N THR A 137 23.60 13.44 17.69
CA THR A 137 23.09 14.81 17.62
C THR A 137 22.17 14.95 16.42
N LEU A 138 20.90 15.20 16.68
CA LEU A 138 19.88 15.50 15.68
C LEU A 138 19.81 17.02 15.48
N THR A 139 19.73 17.48 14.25
CA THR A 139 19.47 18.88 13.91
C THR A 139 18.21 18.97 13.06
N SER A 140 17.34 19.91 13.41
CA SER A 140 16.09 20.17 12.70
C SER A 140 16.22 21.27 11.65
N ALA A 141 15.22 21.36 10.78
CA ALA A 141 15.10 22.42 9.77
C ALA A 141 15.07 23.84 10.36
N SER A 142 14.65 24.00 11.62
CA SER A 142 14.67 25.29 12.34
C SER A 142 16.04 25.62 12.94
N GLY A 143 17.03 24.73 12.82
CA GLY A 143 18.36 24.88 13.42
C GLY A 143 18.43 24.47 14.89
N GLN A 144 17.34 23.95 15.48
CA GLN A 144 17.38 23.40 16.84
C GLN A 144 18.07 22.04 16.83
N SER A 145 18.82 21.75 17.89
CA SER A 145 19.54 20.49 18.06
C SER A 145 19.08 19.72 19.31
N LEU A 146 19.13 18.40 19.22
CA LEU A 146 18.85 17.46 20.31
C LEU A 146 19.99 16.44 20.40
N ARG A 147 20.51 16.19 21.60
CA ARG A 147 21.51 15.14 21.87
C ARG A 147 20.86 13.95 22.57
N ALA A 148 21.24 12.75 22.17
CA ALA A 148 20.83 11.48 22.79
C ALA A 148 22.00 10.48 22.75
N ASP A 149 21.92 9.42 23.55
CA ASP A 149 22.92 8.34 23.52
C ASP A 149 22.75 7.46 22.26
N HIS A 150 21.50 7.27 21.81
CA HIS A 150 21.14 6.46 20.64
C HIS A 150 20.00 7.11 19.85
N ALA A 151 19.87 6.72 18.58
CA ALA A 151 18.73 7.08 17.73
C ALA A 151 18.23 5.86 16.95
N ILE A 152 16.91 5.73 16.85
CA ILE A 152 16.23 4.79 15.96
C ILE A 152 15.62 5.62 14.83
N VAL A 153 15.93 5.26 13.58
CA VAL A 153 15.47 6.00 12.40
C VAL A 153 14.41 5.17 11.69
N THR A 154 13.17 5.66 11.72
CA THR A 154 12.00 5.03 11.09
C THR A 154 11.49 5.87 9.90
N LEU A 155 12.41 6.49 9.17
CA LEU A 155 12.06 7.30 8.00
C LEU A 155 11.60 6.38 6.84
N PRO A 156 10.57 6.77 6.07
CA PRO A 156 10.19 6.05 4.87
C PRO A 156 11.36 5.95 3.89
N VAL A 157 11.46 4.85 3.13
CA VAL A 157 12.51 4.62 2.13
C VAL A 157 12.58 5.78 1.13
N GLY A 158 11.43 6.29 0.67
CA GLY A 158 11.38 7.46 -0.23
C GLY A 158 12.01 8.74 0.35
N VAL A 159 11.97 8.94 1.67
CA VAL A 159 12.65 10.09 2.33
C VAL A 159 14.16 9.91 2.35
N LEU A 160 14.63 8.68 2.55
CA LEU A 160 16.06 8.33 2.49
C LEU A 160 16.60 8.51 1.06
N HIS A 161 15.84 8.07 0.05
CA HIS A 161 16.16 8.27 -1.37
C HIS A 161 16.23 9.75 -1.75
N ALA A 162 15.31 10.57 -1.23
CA ALA A 162 15.29 12.01 -1.51
C ALA A 162 16.50 12.77 -0.92
N GLY A 163 17.29 12.15 -0.04
CA GLY A 163 18.46 12.79 0.60
C GLY A 163 18.10 13.98 1.49
N SER A 164 16.84 14.08 1.93
CA SER A 164 16.34 15.19 2.76
C SER A 164 16.93 15.19 4.18
N VAL A 165 17.52 14.06 4.59
CA VAL A 165 18.20 13.89 5.89
C VAL A 165 19.64 13.45 5.62
N SER A 166 20.60 14.23 6.09
CA SER A 166 22.03 13.88 6.00
C SER A 166 22.50 13.08 7.21
N PHE A 167 23.45 12.18 6.98
CA PHE A 167 24.11 11.37 8.02
C PHE A 167 25.58 11.78 8.12
N SER A 168 26.08 11.98 9.34
CA SER A 168 27.47 12.34 9.60
C SER A 168 28.07 11.46 10.70
N PRO A 169 28.94 10.48 10.40
CA PRO A 169 29.44 10.12 9.06
C PRO A 169 28.33 9.58 8.14
N PRO A 170 28.56 9.50 6.82
CA PRO A 170 27.61 8.89 5.90
C PRO A 170 27.30 7.44 6.27
N LEU A 171 26.12 6.95 5.84
CA LEU A 171 25.75 5.56 6.01
C LEU A 171 26.79 4.63 5.35
N PRO A 172 27.10 3.46 5.95
CA PRO A 172 27.98 2.47 5.33
C PRO A 172 27.51 2.05 3.95
N GLU A 173 28.46 1.66 3.10
CA GLU A 173 28.21 1.26 1.70
C GLU A 173 27.14 0.17 1.60
N GLU A 174 27.21 -0.86 2.44
CA GLU A 174 26.23 -1.95 2.50
C GLU A 174 24.80 -1.43 2.72
N LYS A 175 24.60 -0.43 3.59
CA LYS A 175 23.28 0.19 3.80
C LYS A 175 22.82 0.98 2.59
N THR A 176 23.73 1.70 1.92
CA THR A 176 23.38 2.45 0.71
C THR A 176 23.06 1.54 -0.47
N GLN A 177 23.71 0.38 -0.58
CA GLN A 177 23.41 -0.63 -1.59
C GLN A 177 22.05 -1.28 -1.33
N ALA A 178 21.76 -1.67 -0.09
CA ALA A 178 20.44 -2.18 0.30
C ALA A 178 19.32 -1.15 0.04
N LEU A 179 19.55 0.12 0.39
CA LEU A 179 18.60 1.20 0.07
C LEU A 179 18.39 1.36 -1.44
N GLY A 180 19.42 1.15 -2.26
CA GLY A 180 19.30 1.21 -3.73
C GLY A 180 18.55 0.03 -4.36
N ALA A 181 18.44 -1.10 -3.67
CA ALA A 181 17.67 -2.26 -4.12
C ALA A 181 16.18 -2.17 -3.76
N LEU A 182 15.83 -1.41 -2.72
CA LEU A 182 14.46 -1.18 -2.30
C LEU A 182 13.81 -0.03 -3.07
N HIS A 183 12.55 -0.20 -3.44
CA HIS A 183 11.74 0.83 -4.09
C HIS A 183 10.55 1.21 -3.21
N SER A 184 10.08 2.44 -3.34
CA SER A 184 8.82 2.87 -2.74
C SER A 184 7.69 2.64 -3.73
N GLY A 185 6.79 1.70 -3.43
CA GLY A 185 5.52 1.58 -4.11
C GLY A 185 4.65 2.83 -3.93
N LEU A 186 3.64 2.97 -4.78
CA LEU A 186 2.60 3.98 -4.71
C LEU A 186 1.23 3.33 -4.95
N LEU A 187 0.32 3.53 -4.02
CA LEU A 187 -1.08 3.18 -4.12
C LEU A 187 -1.90 4.33 -3.50
N ASP A 188 -2.83 4.85 -4.28
CA ASP A 188 -3.72 5.94 -3.91
C ASP A 188 -5.14 5.44 -3.67
N LYS A 189 -5.82 6.13 -2.77
CA LYS A 189 -7.18 5.81 -2.32
C LYS A 189 -8.10 7.00 -2.56
N LEU A 190 -9.27 6.75 -3.15
CA LEU A 190 -10.33 7.74 -3.28
C LEU A 190 -11.59 7.30 -2.56
N TRP A 191 -12.04 8.10 -1.60
CA TRP A 191 -13.30 7.91 -0.90
C TRP A 191 -14.40 8.71 -1.58
N LEU A 192 -15.48 8.04 -1.98
CA LEU A 192 -16.68 8.65 -2.54
C LEU A 192 -17.86 8.39 -1.63
N ALA A 193 -18.49 9.45 -1.14
CA ALA A 193 -19.76 9.38 -0.41
C ALA A 193 -20.92 9.74 -1.36
N PHE A 194 -22.01 8.99 -1.26
CA PHE A 194 -23.21 9.15 -2.07
C PHE A 194 -24.43 9.41 -1.20
N ASP A 195 -25.56 9.78 -1.82
CA ASP A 195 -26.82 9.97 -1.10
C ASP A 195 -27.50 8.63 -0.74
N GLU A 196 -27.28 7.59 -1.55
CA GLU A 196 -27.87 6.26 -1.38
C GLU A 196 -26.94 5.15 -1.90
N VAL A 197 -27.15 3.92 -1.43
CA VAL A 197 -26.48 2.72 -1.94
C VAL A 197 -27.19 2.27 -3.21
N PHE A 198 -26.48 2.29 -4.34
CA PHE A 198 -27.00 1.85 -5.65
C PHE A 198 -26.26 0.62 -6.21
N TRP A 199 -25.33 0.05 -5.45
CA TRP A 199 -24.64 -1.22 -5.72
C TRP A 199 -25.20 -2.34 -4.84
N ASP A 200 -24.70 -3.58 -4.99
CA ASP A 200 -25.10 -4.67 -4.09
C ASP A 200 -24.59 -4.40 -2.66
N PRO A 201 -25.47 -4.25 -1.65
CA PRO A 201 -25.02 -3.96 -0.29
C PRO A 201 -24.36 -5.15 0.41
N ASN A 202 -24.42 -6.36 -0.14
CA ASN A 202 -23.98 -7.59 0.54
C ASN A 202 -22.54 -8.01 0.21
N VAL A 203 -21.95 -7.45 -0.85
CA VAL A 203 -20.57 -7.73 -1.27
C VAL A 203 -19.59 -6.87 -0.48
N ASP A 204 -18.37 -7.35 -0.28
CA ASP A 204 -17.26 -6.59 0.32
C ASP A 204 -16.46 -5.83 -0.74
N VAL A 205 -16.27 -6.45 -1.90
CA VAL A 205 -15.48 -5.92 -3.02
C VAL A 205 -16.31 -5.88 -4.31
N ILE A 206 -16.10 -4.83 -5.11
CA ILE A 206 -16.67 -4.67 -6.45
C ILE A 206 -15.51 -4.48 -7.42
N ASN A 207 -15.29 -5.47 -8.28
CA ASN A 207 -14.27 -5.45 -9.31
C ASN A 207 -14.76 -4.76 -10.58
N TRP A 208 -13.88 -3.98 -11.22
CA TRP A 208 -14.19 -3.25 -12.44
C TRP A 208 -13.06 -3.38 -13.47
N ILE A 209 -13.41 -3.93 -14.64
CA ILE A 209 -12.52 -3.99 -15.79
C ILE A 209 -12.90 -2.84 -16.71
N ASP A 210 -12.16 -1.73 -16.64
CA ASP A 210 -12.45 -0.59 -17.49
C ASP A 210 -12.24 -0.93 -18.97
N PRO A 211 -13.19 -0.62 -19.86
CA PRO A 211 -13.12 -1.01 -21.27
C PRO A 211 -12.04 -0.27 -22.07
N VAL A 212 -11.48 0.82 -21.54
CA VAL A 212 -10.45 1.62 -22.18
C VAL A 212 -9.11 1.45 -21.48
N ASN A 213 -9.09 1.44 -20.14
CA ASN A 213 -7.88 1.34 -19.32
C ASN A 213 -8.06 0.27 -18.22
N PRO A 214 -7.96 -1.03 -18.53
CA PRO A 214 -8.42 -2.12 -17.64
C PRO A 214 -7.83 -2.13 -16.21
N GLY A 215 -6.64 -1.56 -16.02
CA GLY A 215 -6.00 -1.43 -14.70
C GLY A 215 -6.46 -0.25 -13.85
N GLN A 216 -7.31 0.63 -14.39
CA GLN A 216 -7.76 1.85 -13.74
C GLN A 216 -9.02 1.58 -12.90
N TRP A 217 -8.99 2.01 -11.63
CA TRP A 217 -10.05 1.70 -10.66
C TRP A 217 -10.42 0.22 -10.61
N PRO A 218 -9.44 -0.70 -10.50
CA PRO A 218 -9.66 -2.11 -10.81
C PRO A 218 -10.55 -2.81 -9.76
N PHE A 219 -10.62 -2.27 -8.54
CA PHE A 219 -11.54 -2.74 -7.51
C PHE A 219 -11.96 -1.61 -6.56
N TRP A 220 -13.08 -1.84 -5.87
CA TRP A 220 -13.69 -0.92 -4.94
C TRP A 220 -14.11 -1.66 -3.67
N VAL A 221 -13.82 -1.09 -2.51
CA VAL A 221 -14.30 -1.59 -1.22
C VAL A 221 -15.66 -0.97 -0.89
N ASN A 222 -16.62 -1.83 -0.53
CA ASN A 222 -17.96 -1.44 -0.12
C ASN A 222 -17.98 -0.90 1.32
N GLY A 223 -17.91 0.43 1.46
CA GLY A 223 -17.98 1.12 2.74
C GLY A 223 -19.32 0.95 3.47
N TYR A 224 -20.41 0.58 2.79
CA TYR A 224 -21.72 0.40 3.42
C TYR A 224 -21.74 -0.79 4.38
N LYS A 225 -21.13 -1.91 4.01
CA LYS A 225 -21.06 -3.09 4.87
C LYS A 225 -20.20 -2.86 6.12
N ILE A 226 -19.25 -1.93 6.03
CA ILE A 226 -18.26 -1.64 7.06
C ILE A 226 -18.75 -0.53 8.01
N TYR A 227 -19.24 0.57 7.44
CA TYR A 227 -19.56 1.79 8.17
C TYR A 227 -21.07 2.06 8.28
N GLY A 228 -21.91 1.32 7.53
CA GLY A 228 -23.34 1.58 7.43
C GLY A 228 -23.69 2.81 6.57
N GLU A 229 -22.70 3.37 5.86
CA GLU A 229 -22.81 4.61 5.09
C GLU A 229 -22.59 4.35 3.58
N PRO A 230 -23.30 5.04 2.68
CA PRO A 230 -23.19 4.88 1.22
C PRO A 230 -21.85 5.41 0.70
N ILE A 231 -20.78 4.65 0.97
CA ILE A 231 -19.40 5.00 0.66
C ILE A 231 -18.78 3.90 -0.20
N LEU A 232 -18.06 4.31 -1.25
CA LEU A 232 -17.14 3.46 -2.00
C LEU A 232 -15.71 3.96 -1.82
N LEU A 233 -14.77 3.04 -1.67
CA LEU A 233 -13.34 3.31 -1.64
C LEU A 233 -12.70 2.68 -2.87
N GLY A 234 -12.20 3.50 -3.78
CA GLY A 234 -11.52 3.05 -4.99
C GLY A 234 -10.00 3.20 -4.87
N PHE A 235 -9.29 2.37 -5.63
CA PHE A 235 -7.83 2.26 -5.59
C PHE A 235 -7.23 2.48 -6.99
N ASN A 236 -6.03 3.06 -7.02
CA ASN A 236 -5.12 2.97 -8.16
C ASN A 236 -3.70 2.76 -7.62
N SER A 237 -2.86 2.08 -8.38
CA SER A 237 -1.51 1.70 -7.99
C SER A 237 -0.49 1.89 -9.11
N GLY A 238 0.79 1.79 -8.78
CA GLY A 238 1.89 1.80 -9.75
C GLY A 238 1.90 3.05 -10.63
N ASP A 239 2.13 2.85 -11.93
CA ASP A 239 2.16 3.94 -12.92
C ASP A 239 0.83 4.67 -13.07
N ILE A 240 -0.31 3.98 -12.87
CA ILE A 240 -1.63 4.62 -12.90
C ILE A 240 -1.76 5.60 -11.74
N ALA A 241 -1.39 5.19 -10.51
CA ALA A 241 -1.38 6.11 -9.37
C ALA A 241 -0.46 7.32 -9.60
N ARG A 242 0.75 7.09 -10.16
CA ARG A 242 1.69 8.18 -10.49
C ARG A 242 1.11 9.15 -11.52
N GLN A 243 0.38 8.66 -12.51
CA GLN A 243 -0.32 9.51 -13.46
C GLN A 243 -1.40 10.35 -12.75
N PHE A 244 -2.21 9.72 -11.89
CA PHE A 244 -3.28 10.38 -11.15
C PHE A 244 -2.76 11.45 -10.20
N ALA A 245 -1.58 11.26 -9.59
CA ALA A 245 -0.92 12.25 -8.75
C ALA A 245 -0.58 13.57 -9.48
N THR A 246 -0.63 13.59 -10.82
CA THR A 246 -0.43 14.81 -11.64
C THR A 246 -1.74 15.51 -12.03
N MET A 247 -2.88 14.89 -11.73
CA MET A 247 -4.22 15.38 -12.06
C MET A 247 -4.79 16.23 -10.93
N SER A 248 -5.80 17.07 -11.23
CA SER A 248 -6.57 17.74 -10.20
C SER A 248 -7.59 16.79 -9.56
N ASP A 249 -7.99 17.06 -8.32
CA ASP A 249 -9.01 16.30 -7.61
C ASP A 249 -10.30 16.18 -8.44
N GLU A 250 -10.71 17.23 -9.15
CA GLU A 250 -11.90 17.18 -10.02
C GLU A 250 -11.74 16.21 -11.18
N GLN A 251 -10.53 16.10 -11.76
CA GLN A 251 -10.27 15.14 -12.83
C GLN A 251 -10.24 13.70 -12.31
N VAL A 252 -9.64 13.48 -11.13
CA VAL A 252 -9.62 12.19 -10.44
C VAL A 252 -11.05 11.74 -10.10
N VAL A 253 -11.87 12.62 -9.52
CA VAL A 253 -13.27 12.34 -9.20
C VAL A 253 -14.09 12.11 -10.47
N ALA A 254 -13.89 12.90 -11.53
CA ALA A 254 -14.61 12.68 -12.79
C ALA A 254 -14.30 11.31 -13.42
N SER A 255 -13.04 10.90 -13.35
CA SER A 255 -12.57 9.57 -13.77
C SER A 255 -13.21 8.46 -12.95
N ALA A 256 -13.17 8.58 -11.62
CA ALA A 256 -13.81 7.65 -10.69
C ALA A 256 -15.32 7.51 -10.93
N MET A 257 -16.02 8.64 -11.12
CA MET A 257 -17.45 8.66 -11.41
C MET A 257 -17.80 8.03 -12.77
N ALA A 258 -16.87 7.99 -13.73
CA ALA A 258 -17.06 7.24 -14.97
C ALA A 258 -17.03 5.73 -14.74
N ALA A 259 -16.06 5.25 -13.95
CA ALA A 259 -15.99 3.85 -13.53
C ALA A 259 -17.23 3.43 -12.73
N VAL A 260 -17.65 4.24 -11.74
CA VAL A 260 -18.86 3.99 -10.94
C VAL A 260 -20.11 3.84 -11.80
N LYS A 261 -20.30 4.70 -12.81
CA LYS A 261 -21.42 4.56 -13.75
C LYS A 261 -21.33 3.29 -14.59
N GLY A 262 -20.12 2.89 -14.97
CA GLY A 262 -19.85 1.67 -15.72
C GLY A 262 -20.19 0.41 -14.94
N MET A 263 -19.85 0.36 -13.64
CA MET A 263 -20.15 -0.77 -12.76
C MET A 263 -21.65 -1.01 -12.55
N THR A 264 -22.47 0.05 -12.67
CA THR A 264 -23.90 0.02 -12.37
C THR A 264 -24.81 -0.06 -13.60
N ALA A 265 -24.22 -0.03 -14.80
CA ALA A 265 -24.94 -0.03 -16.08
C ALA A 265 -25.31 -1.45 -16.52
#